data_AF-A0A954KQW8-F1
#
_entry.id   AF-A0A954KQW8-F1
#
_cell.length_a   1.000
_cell.length_b   1.000
_cell.length_c   1.000
_cell.angle_alpha   90.00
_cell.angle_beta   90.00
_cell.angle_gamma   90.00
#
_symmetry.space_group_name_H-M   'P 1'
#
loop_
_entity.id
_entity.type
_entity.pdbx_description
1 polymer ?
#
loop_
_entity_poly.entity_id
_entity_poly.type
_entity_poly.pdbx_seq_one_letter_code
_entity_poly.pdbx_strand_id
1 'polypeptide(L)'
;PIIDEIVGETYGVMVYQEQVMRILNRLGGIELPSSYQCIKAISKKKLKIIAMYKEQFLKGAVEKGLPEDKAKNIFEMIEKFAGYGFNKSHSTAYGAIAYQTAYLKAHYPVEFMAALLSCGMESSDRIMEHVDDARRMQLEVQPPDVNRSDVDFTVDGDKIIFGMGAIKGVGESTVQAIVQERHEKGPFQHIFDLTERIDPKLLNKSSLEILIKAGALDQLGGNREQMMLVVERAVQASIARQKDRQMGQKSLFGDDSPAMGGEEESVVMTLPEAPDWTHSQKLAGEKEVFGFYLTSHPLTERQAEISRYSTHTIHDVGELEDGDEVVLGGMISSIKRATTKKPSRNGHTKYVNFDFEDPTGVIRCIMWPEEFSRMGEKVEPEAIVYVRGKVDRRSREPNIVVNRLLTVEEADKEYTTQVAIKFQNGLHTRQDMVRVRDILDRYPGNTDVVLLLDSQNEEEERMRYVISTPAALRVTCSTRFREELAEAIGQANFRMHAPAVKPRRTPVSVGR
;
A
#
# COMPACT_ATOMS: atom_id res chain seq x y z
N PRO A 1 24.35 28.02 -37.85
CA PRO A 1 24.67 28.96 -36.74
C PRO A 1 23.42 29.53 -36.04
N ILE A 2 22.57 30.29 -36.74
CA ILE A 2 21.40 30.96 -36.09
C ILE A 2 20.42 29.93 -35.51
N ILE A 3 20.09 28.88 -36.25
CA ILE A 3 19.23 27.80 -35.76
C ILE A 3 19.92 27.10 -34.58
N ASP A 4 21.16 26.66 -34.77
CA ASP A 4 21.95 25.95 -33.75
C ASP A 4 22.01 26.69 -32.42
N GLU A 5 22.15 28.03 -32.42
CA GLU A 5 22.10 28.85 -31.20
C GLU A 5 20.73 28.83 -30.51
N ILE A 6 19.63 28.77 -31.27
CA ILE A 6 18.26 28.82 -30.74
C ILE A 6 17.81 27.46 -30.21
N VAL A 7 18.14 26.38 -30.92
CA VAL A 7 17.73 25.01 -30.56
C VAL A 7 18.84 24.22 -29.87
N GLY A 8 19.98 24.85 -29.57
CA GLY A 8 21.11 24.18 -28.91
C GLY A 8 20.76 23.62 -27.53
N GLU A 9 19.98 24.37 -26.75
CA GLU A 9 19.48 23.92 -25.44
C GLU A 9 18.50 22.73 -25.52
N THR A 10 17.94 22.47 -26.70
CA THR A 10 17.00 21.37 -26.97
C THR A 10 17.56 20.39 -28.01
N TYR A 11 18.90 20.33 -28.14
CA TYR A 11 19.60 19.36 -28.98
C TYR A 11 19.11 19.30 -30.43
N GLY A 12 18.76 20.45 -31.02
CA GLY A 12 18.31 20.53 -32.42
C GLY A 12 16.79 20.48 -32.62
N VAL A 13 16.00 20.28 -31.56
CA VAL A 13 14.54 20.13 -31.64
C VAL A 13 13.83 21.45 -31.31
N MET A 14 12.86 21.87 -32.13
CA MET A 14 11.98 22.99 -31.80
C MET A 14 10.90 22.54 -30.80
N VAL A 15 11.15 22.77 -29.52
CA VAL A 15 10.24 22.39 -28.42
C VAL A 15 9.38 23.58 -27.99
N TYR A 16 9.94 24.79 -28.01
CA TYR A 16 9.29 25.97 -27.43
C TYR A 16 8.77 26.97 -28.47
N GLN A 17 7.66 27.63 -28.13
CA GLN A 17 7.11 28.75 -28.91
C GLN A 17 8.14 29.86 -29.08
N GLU A 18 8.89 30.17 -28.03
CA GLU A 18 9.92 31.20 -28.00
C GLU A 18 11.09 30.88 -28.94
N GLN A 19 11.41 29.60 -29.14
CA GLN A 19 12.40 29.17 -30.14
C GLN A 19 11.91 29.47 -31.55
N VAL A 20 10.66 29.09 -31.86
CA VAL A 20 10.03 29.38 -33.16
C VAL A 20 9.96 30.90 -33.40
N MET A 21 9.60 31.69 -32.39
CA MET A 21 9.58 33.15 -32.49
C MET A 21 10.95 33.72 -32.85
N ARG A 22 12.01 33.24 -32.18
CA ARG A 22 13.38 33.66 -32.46
C ARG A 22 13.85 33.24 -33.84
N ILE A 23 13.42 32.09 -34.36
CA ILE A 23 13.75 31.63 -35.72
C ILE A 23 13.06 32.52 -36.76
N LEU A 24 11.76 32.79 -36.62
CA LEU A 24 11.01 33.70 -37.50
C LEU A 24 11.61 35.12 -37.51
N ASN A 25 12.10 35.58 -36.36
CA ASN A 25 12.75 36.88 -36.23
C ASN A 25 14.16 36.92 -36.81
N ARG A 26 15.06 36.03 -36.36
CA ARG A 26 16.48 36.10 -36.74
C ARG A 26 16.75 35.61 -38.16
N LEU A 27 15.99 34.64 -38.67
CA LEU A 27 16.09 34.22 -40.08
C LEU A 27 15.11 35.00 -40.96
N GLY A 28 13.82 35.03 -40.63
CA GLY A 28 12.81 35.65 -41.49
C GLY A 28 12.70 37.16 -41.40
N GLY A 29 13.35 37.81 -40.42
CA GLY A 29 13.24 39.26 -40.22
C GLY A 29 11.87 39.71 -39.69
N ILE A 30 11.05 38.78 -39.20
CA ILE A 30 9.71 39.08 -38.69
C ILE A 30 9.82 39.59 -37.26
N GLU A 31 9.19 40.72 -36.93
CA GLU A 31 9.21 41.22 -35.54
C GLU A 31 8.66 40.21 -34.54
N LEU A 32 9.15 40.23 -33.30
CA LEU A 32 8.75 39.26 -32.27
C LEU A 32 7.22 39.24 -32.02
N PRO A 33 6.50 40.39 -31.92
CA PRO A 33 5.05 40.39 -31.77
C PRO A 33 4.33 39.68 -32.94
N SER A 34 4.78 39.95 -34.17
CA SER A 34 4.23 39.33 -35.39
C SER A 34 4.59 37.85 -35.51
N SER A 35 5.77 37.45 -35.02
CA SER A 35 6.18 36.05 -34.94
C SER A 35 5.27 35.25 -34.00
N TYR A 36 4.84 35.83 -32.89
CA TYR A 36 3.85 35.21 -32.00
C TYR A 36 2.46 35.09 -32.66
N GLN A 37 2.05 36.09 -33.45
CA GLN A 37 0.81 36.00 -34.24
C GLN A 37 0.89 34.90 -35.28
N CYS A 38 2.05 34.70 -35.92
CA CYS A 38 2.31 33.60 -36.84
C CYS A 38 2.12 32.24 -36.15
N ILE A 39 2.71 32.03 -34.98
CA ILE A 39 2.55 30.80 -34.19
C ILE A 39 1.07 30.55 -33.86
N LYS A 40 0.35 31.58 -33.36
CA LYS A 40 -1.09 31.47 -33.10
C LYS A 40 -1.90 31.14 -34.35
N ALA A 41 -1.51 31.67 -35.51
CA ALA A 41 -2.15 31.38 -36.78
C ALA A 41 -1.92 29.92 -37.19
N ILE A 42 -0.70 29.38 -36.99
CA ILE A 42 -0.36 27.96 -37.22
C ILE A 42 -1.19 27.07 -36.30
N SER A 43 -1.21 27.33 -34.99
CA SER A 43 -2.00 26.53 -34.03
C SER A 43 -3.50 26.52 -34.37
N LYS A 44 -4.03 27.64 -34.90
CA LYS A 44 -5.43 27.76 -35.34
C LYS A 44 -5.67 27.40 -36.81
N LYS A 45 -4.66 26.89 -37.52
CA LYS A 45 -4.72 26.50 -38.94
C LYS A 45 -5.25 27.60 -39.88
N LYS A 46 -4.90 28.86 -39.63
CA LYS A 46 -5.34 30.01 -40.44
C LYS A 46 -4.51 30.16 -41.72
N LEU A 47 -4.78 29.30 -42.71
CA LEU A 47 -3.97 29.15 -43.95
C LEU A 47 -3.60 30.47 -44.65
N LYS A 48 -4.53 31.42 -44.77
CA LYS A 48 -4.26 32.72 -45.40
C LYS A 48 -3.18 33.53 -44.67
N ILE A 49 -3.23 33.54 -43.34
CA ILE A 49 -2.27 34.27 -42.49
C ILE A 49 -0.92 33.54 -42.47
N ILE A 50 -0.94 32.21 -42.46
CA ILE A 50 0.27 31.39 -42.53
C ILE A 50 1.01 31.63 -43.86
N ALA A 51 0.29 31.65 -44.99
CA ALA A 51 0.87 31.93 -46.30
C ALA A 51 1.51 33.32 -46.39
N MET A 52 0.87 34.34 -45.82
CA MET A 52 1.43 35.70 -45.73
C MET A 52 2.76 35.72 -44.95
N TYR A 53 2.82 35.07 -43.78
CA TYR A 53 4.06 34.98 -43.00
C TYR A 53 5.13 34.09 -43.66
N LYS A 54 4.73 33.07 -44.43
CA LYS A 54 5.64 32.23 -45.22
C LYS A 54 6.38 33.07 -46.26
N GLU A 55 5.66 33.88 -47.01
CA GLU A 55 6.26 34.77 -48.02
C GLU A 55 7.23 35.77 -47.38
N GLN A 56 6.81 36.39 -46.28
CA GLN A 56 7.67 37.31 -45.52
C GLN A 56 8.94 36.63 -44.99
N PHE A 57 8.80 35.42 -44.44
CA PHE A 57 9.93 34.64 -43.95
C PHE A 57 10.91 34.26 -45.06
N LEU A 58 10.41 33.80 -46.21
CA LEU A 58 11.25 33.42 -47.36
C LEU A 58 12.05 34.62 -47.86
N LYS A 59 11.39 35.77 -48.05
CA LYS A 59 12.05 37.01 -48.49
C LYS A 59 13.16 37.42 -47.52
N GLY A 60 12.86 37.49 -46.22
CA GLY A 60 13.85 37.88 -45.22
C GLY A 60 15.00 36.87 -45.06
N ALA A 61 14.73 35.58 -45.25
CA ALA A 61 15.76 34.53 -45.20
C ALA A 61 16.71 34.60 -46.42
N VAL A 62 16.17 34.84 -47.62
CA VAL A 62 16.95 35.01 -48.85
C VAL A 62 17.80 36.28 -48.81
N GLU A 63 17.25 37.39 -48.31
CA GLU A 63 18.00 38.64 -48.09
C GLU A 63 19.19 38.46 -47.14
N LYS A 64 19.13 37.48 -46.23
CA LYS A 64 20.22 37.11 -45.32
C LYS A 64 21.15 36.02 -45.86
N GLY A 65 21.02 35.66 -47.15
CA GLY A 65 21.92 34.75 -47.85
C GLY A 65 21.57 33.26 -47.74
N LEU A 66 20.35 32.91 -47.28
CA LEU A 66 19.91 31.52 -47.25
C LEU A 66 19.28 31.11 -48.60
N PRO A 67 19.66 29.97 -49.21
CA PRO A 67 19.00 29.46 -50.41
C PRO A 67 17.50 29.26 -50.18
N GLU A 68 16.68 29.64 -51.17
CA GLU A 68 15.22 29.61 -51.07
C GLU A 68 14.66 28.23 -50.69
N ASP A 69 15.21 27.15 -51.27
CA ASP A 69 14.83 25.77 -50.94
C ASP A 69 15.05 25.43 -49.47
N LYS A 70 16.15 25.90 -48.87
CA LYS A 70 16.44 25.68 -47.45
C LYS A 70 15.50 26.50 -46.57
N ALA A 71 15.22 27.76 -46.96
CA ALA A 71 14.27 28.61 -46.25
C ALA A 71 12.86 27.99 -46.25
N LYS A 72 12.42 27.43 -47.39
CA LYS A 72 11.15 26.73 -47.51
C LYS A 72 11.07 25.50 -46.60
N ASN A 73 12.10 24.66 -46.60
CA ASN A 73 12.16 23.49 -45.73
C ASN A 73 12.09 23.87 -44.24
N ILE A 74 12.79 24.93 -43.82
CA ILE A 74 12.75 25.41 -42.43
C ILE A 74 11.35 25.90 -42.05
N PHE A 75 10.68 26.65 -42.93
CA PHE A 75 9.31 27.11 -42.66
C PHE A 75 8.33 25.94 -42.57
N GLU A 76 8.46 24.92 -43.41
CA GLU A 76 7.64 23.70 -43.32
C GLU A 76 7.87 22.94 -42.01
N MET A 77 9.10 22.93 -41.48
CA MET A 77 9.36 22.42 -40.14
C MET A 77 8.70 23.29 -39.08
N ILE A 78 8.81 24.62 -39.17
CA ILE A 78 8.12 25.54 -38.25
C ILE A 78 6.62 25.28 -38.23
N GLU A 79 5.98 25.10 -39.38
CA GLU A 79 4.55 24.82 -39.48
C GLU A 79 4.16 23.51 -38.77
N LYS A 80 4.98 22.47 -38.89
CA LYS A 80 4.79 21.19 -38.18
C LYS A 80 4.96 21.34 -36.67
N PHE A 81 6.03 22.02 -36.22
CA PHE A 81 6.40 22.08 -34.80
C PHE A 81 5.63 23.15 -34.01
N ALA A 82 5.27 24.28 -34.64
CA ALA A 82 4.52 25.35 -33.95
C ALA A 82 3.10 24.93 -33.56
N GLY A 83 2.56 23.86 -34.14
CA GLY A 83 1.32 23.22 -33.67
C GLY A 83 1.46 22.51 -32.31
N TYR A 84 2.67 22.11 -31.93
CA TYR A 84 3.00 21.37 -30.70
C TYR A 84 3.94 22.13 -29.76
N GLY A 85 4.33 23.36 -30.12
CA GLY A 85 5.27 24.17 -29.36
C GLY A 85 4.71 24.54 -27.99
N PHE A 86 5.48 24.26 -26.94
CA PHE A 86 5.15 24.60 -25.56
C PHE A 86 5.59 26.01 -25.20
N ASN A 87 4.91 26.64 -24.25
CA ASN A 87 5.35 27.92 -23.72
C ASN A 87 6.50 27.69 -22.74
N LYS A 88 7.69 28.22 -23.05
CA LYS A 88 8.89 28.01 -22.25
C LYS A 88 8.78 28.66 -20.87
N SER A 89 8.23 29.87 -20.78
CA SER A 89 8.12 30.58 -19.50
C SER A 89 7.27 29.82 -18.48
N HIS A 90 6.11 29.31 -18.91
CA HIS A 90 5.24 28.48 -18.08
C HIS A 90 5.91 27.14 -17.71
N SER A 91 6.52 26.48 -18.69
CA SER A 91 7.20 25.20 -18.46
C SER A 91 8.38 25.33 -17.50
N THR A 92 9.13 26.44 -17.56
CA THR A 92 10.26 26.71 -16.67
C THR A 92 9.80 26.94 -15.23
N ALA A 93 8.71 27.68 -15.03
CA ALA A 93 8.16 27.94 -13.69
C ALA A 93 7.71 26.64 -13.00
N TYR A 94 6.97 25.78 -13.71
CA TYR A 94 6.57 24.47 -13.17
C TYR A 94 7.75 23.50 -13.03
N GLY A 95 8.73 23.56 -13.95
CA GLY A 95 9.96 22.78 -13.84
C GLY A 95 10.76 23.11 -12.58
N ALA A 96 10.78 24.39 -12.16
CA ALA A 96 11.40 24.80 -10.91
C ALA A 96 10.70 24.19 -9.68
N ILE A 97 9.36 24.16 -9.67
CA ILE A 97 8.59 23.52 -8.59
C ILE A 97 8.87 22.02 -8.57
N ALA A 98 8.84 21.35 -9.73
CA ALA A 98 9.14 19.92 -9.82
C ALA A 98 10.55 19.60 -9.28
N TYR A 99 11.54 20.43 -9.63
CA TYR A 99 12.91 20.29 -9.10
C TYR A 99 12.96 20.49 -7.59
N GLN A 100 12.28 21.51 -7.05
CA GLN A 100 12.21 21.77 -5.61
C GLN A 100 11.57 20.59 -4.86
N THR A 101 10.45 20.05 -5.35
CA THR A 101 9.81 18.87 -4.78
C THR A 101 10.74 17.65 -4.81
N ALA A 102 11.42 17.40 -5.94
CA ALA A 102 12.38 16.30 -6.05
C ALA A 102 13.57 16.48 -5.09
N TYR A 103 14.09 17.71 -4.97
CA TYR A 103 15.18 18.03 -4.06
C TYR A 103 14.79 17.75 -2.60
N LEU A 104 13.61 18.19 -2.16
CA LEU A 104 13.12 17.93 -0.81
C LEU A 104 12.93 16.43 -0.58
N LYS A 105 12.32 15.70 -1.52
CA LYS A 105 12.15 14.24 -1.41
C LYS A 105 13.50 13.50 -1.35
N ALA A 106 14.52 13.97 -2.06
CA ALA A 106 15.83 13.33 -2.11
C ALA A 106 16.68 13.59 -0.84
N HIS A 107 16.57 14.78 -0.24
CA HIS A 107 17.44 15.19 0.87
C HIS A 107 16.76 15.18 2.24
N TYR A 108 15.43 15.33 2.30
CA TYR A 108 14.60 15.35 3.51
C TYR A 108 13.40 14.42 3.34
N PRO A 109 13.62 13.11 3.10
CA PRO A 109 12.56 12.18 2.73
C PRO A 109 11.51 12.00 3.83
N VAL A 110 11.92 12.02 5.11
CA VAL A 110 11.02 11.82 6.25
C VAL A 110 10.07 13.01 6.40
N GLU A 111 10.63 14.22 6.41
CA GLU A 111 9.88 15.48 6.52
C GLU A 111 9.03 15.72 5.28
N PHE A 112 9.54 15.38 4.10
CA PHE A 112 8.78 15.47 2.85
C PHE A 112 7.55 14.56 2.88
N MET A 113 7.71 13.31 3.31
CA MET A 113 6.58 12.37 3.41
C MET A 113 5.61 12.75 4.51
N ALA A 114 6.07 13.23 5.66
CA ALA A 114 5.19 13.78 6.71
C ALA A 114 4.37 14.97 6.19
N ALA A 115 5.00 15.91 5.48
CA ALA A 115 4.30 17.05 4.88
C ALA A 115 3.27 16.60 3.82
N LEU A 116 3.62 15.62 3.00
CA LEU A 116 2.72 15.06 1.98
C LEU A 116 1.49 14.38 2.61
N LEU A 117 1.70 13.60 3.68
CA LEU A 117 0.64 12.97 4.46
C LEU A 117 -0.27 14.02 5.10
N SER A 118 0.29 15.08 5.68
CA SER A 118 -0.48 16.19 6.23
C SER A 118 -1.33 16.90 5.17
N CYS A 119 -0.79 17.19 3.98
CA CYS A 119 -1.58 17.79 2.90
C CYS A 119 -2.76 16.92 2.42
N GLY A 120 -2.68 15.60 2.61
CA GLY A 120 -3.69 14.62 2.21
C GLY A 120 -4.58 14.09 3.33
N MET A 121 -4.47 14.63 4.56
CA MET A 121 -5.00 13.98 5.78
C MET A 121 -6.53 13.81 5.81
N GLU A 122 -7.28 14.58 5.01
CA GLU A 122 -8.74 14.46 4.91
C GLU A 122 -9.19 13.20 4.14
N SER A 123 -8.28 12.55 3.39
CA SER A 123 -8.59 11.42 2.52
C SER A 123 -7.83 10.16 2.94
N SER A 124 -8.55 9.17 3.47
CA SER A 124 -7.97 7.86 3.81
C SER A 124 -7.27 7.19 2.64
N ASP A 125 -7.79 7.32 1.42
CA ASP A 125 -7.20 6.71 0.23
C ASP A 125 -5.82 7.32 -0.07
N ARG A 126 -5.69 8.65 0.07
CA ARG A 126 -4.39 9.34 -0.11
C ARG A 126 -3.42 9.02 1.02
N ILE A 127 -3.90 8.94 2.26
CA ILE A 127 -3.05 8.54 3.38
C ILE A 127 -2.52 7.12 3.14
N MET A 128 -3.39 6.17 2.74
CA MET A 128 -2.98 4.80 2.42
C MET A 128 -1.90 4.80 1.32
N GLU A 129 -2.14 5.50 0.20
CA GLU A 129 -1.17 5.62 -0.90
C GLU A 129 0.20 6.15 -0.43
N HIS A 130 0.20 7.21 0.38
CA HIS A 130 1.43 7.82 0.88
C HIS A 130 2.11 7.02 2.00
N VAL A 131 1.36 6.28 2.82
CA VAL A 131 1.92 5.32 3.78
C VAL A 131 2.60 4.17 3.04
N ASP A 132 2.02 3.66 1.95
CA ASP A 132 2.67 2.64 1.14
C ASP A 132 3.93 3.16 0.42
N ASP A 133 3.91 4.40 -0.05
CA ASP A 133 5.12 5.06 -0.57
C ASP A 133 6.19 5.24 0.52
N ALA A 134 5.83 5.61 1.74
CA ALA A 134 6.75 5.70 2.86
C ALA A 134 7.37 4.33 3.16
N ARG A 135 6.57 3.25 3.19
CA ARG A 135 7.05 1.87 3.34
C ARG A 135 8.02 1.46 2.22
N ARG A 136 7.72 1.80 0.96
CA ARG A 136 8.62 1.56 -0.19
C ARG A 136 9.95 2.31 -0.06
N MET A 137 9.91 3.51 0.51
CA MET A 137 11.08 4.31 0.85
C MET A 137 11.80 3.84 2.13
N GLN A 138 11.34 2.75 2.75
CA GLN A 138 11.85 2.20 4.01
C GLN A 138 11.74 3.20 5.19
N LEU A 139 10.73 4.06 5.14
CA LEU A 139 10.39 5.00 6.21
C LEU A 139 9.33 4.38 7.11
N GLU A 140 9.55 4.49 8.42
CA GLU A 140 8.62 3.95 9.41
C GLU A 140 7.56 5.00 9.77
N VAL A 141 6.28 4.63 9.62
CA VAL A 141 5.14 5.42 10.09
C VAL A 141 4.63 4.80 11.39
N GLN A 142 4.82 5.50 12.51
CA GLN A 142 4.34 5.08 13.82
C GLN A 142 2.83 5.30 13.95
N PRO A 143 2.11 4.44 14.67
CA PRO A 143 0.69 4.66 14.99
C PRO A 143 0.50 5.95 15.80
N PRO A 144 -0.73 6.49 15.86
CA PRO A 144 -1.00 7.64 16.69
C PRO A 144 -0.75 7.33 18.16
N ASP A 145 -0.40 8.35 18.93
CA ASP A 145 -0.19 8.29 20.39
C ASP A 145 -0.55 9.65 21.00
N VAL A 146 -1.47 9.69 21.96
CA VAL A 146 -1.89 10.94 22.63
C VAL A 146 -0.72 11.71 23.26
N ASN A 147 0.36 11.03 23.63
CA ASN A 147 1.54 11.63 24.25
C ASN A 147 2.61 12.08 23.23
N ARG A 148 2.50 11.72 21.96
CA ARG A 148 3.52 12.03 20.93
C ARG A 148 2.98 12.68 19.66
N SER A 149 1.79 12.27 19.20
CA SER A 149 1.16 12.76 17.98
C SER A 149 0.64 14.18 18.11
N ASP A 150 0.73 14.95 17.04
CA ASP A 150 0.05 16.24 16.92
C ASP A 150 -1.24 16.11 16.07
N VAL A 151 -1.84 17.25 15.72
CA VAL A 151 -2.98 17.29 14.79
C VAL A 151 -2.56 16.75 13.43
N ASP A 152 -1.44 17.27 12.91
CA ASP A 152 -0.85 16.92 11.63
C ASP A 152 0.19 15.79 11.79
N PHE A 153 0.61 15.19 10.69
CA PHE A 153 1.74 14.25 10.70
C PHE A 153 3.03 15.00 11.03
N THR A 154 3.80 14.46 11.97
CA THR A 154 5.06 15.06 12.43
C THR A 154 6.21 14.07 12.29
N VAL A 155 7.43 14.55 12.59
CA VAL A 155 8.65 13.75 12.51
C VAL A 155 9.28 13.68 13.89
N ASP A 156 9.68 12.47 14.29
CA ASP A 156 10.48 12.21 15.49
C ASP A 156 11.68 11.34 15.10
N GLY A 157 12.85 11.98 15.00
CA GLY A 157 14.06 11.35 14.49
C GLY A 157 13.91 10.92 13.03
N ASP A 158 14.01 9.61 12.78
CA ASP A 158 13.88 8.97 11.47
C ASP A 158 12.47 8.43 11.19
N LYS A 159 11.50 8.75 12.05
CA LYS A 159 10.15 8.20 12.01
C LYS A 159 9.10 9.27 11.75
N ILE A 160 8.06 8.88 11.03
CA ILE A 160 6.87 9.70 10.82
C ILE A 160 5.88 9.33 11.92
N ILE A 161 5.38 10.32 12.66
CA ILE A 161 4.36 10.13 13.68
C ILE A 161 2.99 10.45 13.08
N PHE A 162 2.05 9.52 13.23
CA PHE A 162 0.70 9.69 12.68
C PHE A 162 0.00 10.89 13.31
N GLY A 163 -0.57 11.76 12.46
CA GLY A 163 -1.37 12.90 12.92
C GLY A 163 -2.74 12.46 13.41
N MET A 164 -3.11 12.82 14.64
CA MET A 164 -4.40 12.45 15.23
C MET A 164 -5.60 13.10 14.51
N GLY A 165 -5.38 14.17 13.73
CA GLY A 165 -6.41 14.78 12.89
C GLY A 165 -6.90 13.87 11.76
N ALA A 166 -6.11 12.87 11.36
CA ALA A 166 -6.47 11.91 10.32
C ALA A 166 -7.38 10.76 10.81
N ILE A 167 -7.69 10.69 12.11
CA ILE A 167 -8.52 9.62 12.70
C ILE A 167 -10.00 9.93 12.43
N LYS A 168 -10.69 9.06 11.68
CA LYS A 168 -12.11 9.29 11.36
C LYS A 168 -12.96 9.22 12.62
N GLY A 169 -13.85 10.20 12.76
CA GLY A 169 -14.79 10.28 13.87
C GLY A 169 -14.24 10.92 15.14
N VAL A 170 -12.96 11.30 15.18
CA VAL A 170 -12.43 12.23 16.18
C VAL A 170 -12.40 13.63 15.56
N GLY A 171 -13.13 14.57 16.14
CA GLY A 171 -13.16 15.94 15.63
C GLY A 171 -11.83 16.67 15.82
N GLU A 172 -11.42 17.51 14.87
CA GLU A 172 -10.18 18.29 14.94
C GLU A 172 -10.07 19.11 16.24
N SER A 173 -11.18 19.71 16.69
CA SER A 173 -11.25 20.44 17.95
C SER A 173 -10.96 19.58 19.19
N THR A 174 -11.29 18.29 19.14
CA THR A 174 -10.97 17.33 20.20
C THR A 174 -9.48 17.03 20.21
N VAL A 175 -8.89 16.81 19.03
CA VAL A 175 -7.44 16.57 18.89
C VAL A 175 -6.63 17.78 19.34
N GLN A 176 -7.03 18.99 18.91
CA GLN A 176 -6.40 20.24 19.34
C GLN A 176 -6.46 20.41 20.87
N ALA A 177 -7.59 20.09 21.49
CA ALA A 177 -7.72 20.15 22.95
C ALA A 177 -6.78 19.16 23.66
N ILE A 178 -6.66 17.92 23.15
CA ILE A 178 -5.72 16.91 23.69
C ILE A 178 -4.27 17.42 23.60
N VAL A 179 -3.87 17.91 22.43
CA VAL A 179 -2.51 18.42 22.18
C VAL A 179 -2.20 19.63 23.07
N GLN A 180 -3.11 20.61 23.13
CA GLN A 180 -2.93 21.83 23.93
C GLN A 180 -2.79 21.50 25.42
N GLU A 181 -3.69 20.67 25.95
CA GLU A 181 -3.67 20.26 27.36
C GLU A 181 -2.38 19.49 27.71
N ARG A 182 -1.88 18.64 26.80
CA ARG A 182 -0.58 17.97 26.94
C ARG A 182 0.58 18.96 26.98
N HIS A 183 0.57 19.99 26.14
CA HIS A 183 1.61 21.03 26.16
C HIS A 183 1.61 21.85 27.45
N GLU A 184 0.42 22.10 28.03
CA GLU A 184 0.29 22.89 29.25
C GLU A 184 0.59 22.10 30.53
N LYS A 185 0.14 20.84 30.62
CA LYS A 185 0.20 20.03 31.86
C LYS A 185 1.08 18.79 31.77
N GLY A 186 1.75 18.58 30.65
CA GLY A 186 2.61 17.43 30.40
C GLY A 186 1.84 16.17 29.96
N PRO A 187 2.54 15.02 29.82
CA PRO A 187 1.97 13.80 29.29
C PRO A 187 0.84 13.23 30.16
N PHE A 188 -0.07 12.51 29.51
CA PHE A 188 -1.13 11.75 30.15
C PHE A 188 -0.57 10.45 30.71
N GLN A 189 -0.98 10.08 31.91
CA GLN A 189 -0.47 8.89 32.60
C GLN A 189 -1.31 7.64 32.34
N HIS A 190 -2.64 7.80 32.30
CA HIS A 190 -3.60 6.72 32.11
C HIS A 190 -4.91 7.25 31.53
N ILE A 191 -5.82 6.36 31.09
CA ILE A 191 -7.10 6.74 30.45
C ILE A 191 -7.94 7.71 31.30
N PHE A 192 -8.00 7.53 32.61
CA PHE A 192 -8.76 8.42 33.49
C PHE A 192 -8.17 9.84 33.56
N ASP A 193 -6.84 9.96 33.58
CA ASP A 193 -6.13 11.25 33.60
C ASP A 193 -6.41 12.03 32.30
N LEU A 194 -6.40 11.33 31.15
CA LEU A 194 -6.82 11.91 29.88
C LEU A 194 -8.27 12.43 29.93
N THR A 195 -9.22 11.60 30.36
CA THR A 195 -10.65 11.98 30.38
C THR A 195 -10.98 13.09 31.39
N GLU A 196 -10.22 13.23 32.47
CA GLU A 196 -10.43 14.26 33.49
C GLU A 196 -9.84 15.62 33.12
N ARG A 197 -8.81 15.62 32.28
CA ARG A 197 -8.17 16.83 31.77
C ARG A 197 -8.91 17.45 30.59
N ILE A 198 -9.53 16.63 29.75
CA ILE A 198 -10.25 17.09 28.55
C ILE A 198 -11.75 17.25 28.83
N ASP A 199 -12.38 18.25 28.20
CA ASP A 199 -13.83 18.44 28.31
C ASP A 199 -14.60 17.20 27.79
N PRO A 200 -15.49 16.57 28.59
CA PRO A 200 -16.32 15.44 28.16
C PRO A 200 -17.21 15.73 26.95
N LYS A 201 -17.50 17.00 26.65
CA LYS A 201 -18.20 17.41 25.41
C LYS A 201 -17.36 17.19 24.16
N LEU A 202 -16.03 17.33 24.28
CA LEU A 202 -15.07 17.08 23.20
C LEU A 202 -14.69 15.60 23.17
N LEU A 203 -14.25 15.07 24.31
CA LEU A 203 -13.84 13.68 24.47
C LEU A 203 -14.97 12.84 25.07
N ASN A 204 -15.96 12.51 24.22
CA ASN A 204 -17.08 11.64 24.59
C ASN A 204 -16.71 10.14 24.45
N LYS A 205 -17.65 9.26 24.85
CA LYS A 205 -17.50 7.80 24.77
C LYS A 205 -17.09 7.33 23.36
N SER A 206 -17.74 7.83 22.32
CA SER A 206 -17.44 7.43 20.93
C SER A 206 -16.04 7.86 20.50
N SER A 207 -15.63 9.10 20.80
CA SER A 207 -14.28 9.58 20.47
C SER A 207 -13.21 8.76 21.20
N LEU A 208 -13.47 8.38 22.46
CA LEU A 208 -12.53 7.60 23.26
C LEU A 208 -12.41 6.15 22.75
N GLU A 209 -13.51 5.49 22.36
CA GLU A 209 -13.48 4.17 21.72
C GLU A 209 -12.70 4.19 20.40
N ILE A 210 -12.88 5.23 19.60
CA ILE A 210 -12.15 5.41 18.33
C ILE A 210 -10.65 5.58 18.59
N LEU A 211 -10.25 6.39 19.58
CA LEU A 211 -8.84 6.56 19.93
C LEU A 211 -8.20 5.25 20.44
N ILE A 212 -8.94 4.43 21.19
CA ILE A 212 -8.47 3.09 21.61
C ILE A 212 -8.30 2.17 20.39
N LYS A 213 -9.29 2.12 19.48
CA LYS A 213 -9.21 1.34 18.24
C LYS A 213 -8.03 1.76 17.35
N ALA A 214 -7.75 3.07 17.30
CA ALA A 214 -6.63 3.65 16.57
C ALA A 214 -5.25 3.34 17.18
N GLY A 215 -5.21 2.84 18.42
CA GLY A 215 -3.96 2.62 19.16
C GLY A 215 -3.39 3.87 19.83
N ALA A 216 -4.12 5.00 19.79
CA ALA A 216 -3.67 6.28 20.34
C ALA A 216 -3.43 6.25 21.85
N LEU A 217 -4.02 5.27 22.57
CA LEU A 217 -3.88 5.12 24.01
C LEU A 217 -2.96 3.96 24.42
N ASP A 218 -2.32 3.25 23.47
CA ASP A 218 -1.56 2.03 23.77
C ASP A 218 -0.39 2.27 24.76
N GLN A 219 0.10 3.51 24.87
CA GLN A 219 1.16 3.90 25.82
C GLN A 219 0.66 4.33 27.20
N LEU A 220 -0.65 4.42 27.43
CA LEU A 220 -1.27 4.85 28.70
C LEU A 220 -1.39 3.71 29.75
N GLY A 221 -0.80 2.56 29.47
CA GLY A 221 -0.82 1.38 30.35
C GLY A 221 -2.11 0.55 30.24
N GLY A 222 -1.96 -0.76 30.43
CA GLY A 222 -3.01 -1.74 30.15
C GLY A 222 -3.13 -2.05 28.65
N ASN A 223 -4.13 -2.86 28.29
CA ASN A 223 -4.37 -3.26 26.91
C ASN A 223 -5.71 -2.71 26.36
N ARG A 224 -5.93 -2.84 25.04
CA ARG A 224 -7.09 -2.20 24.39
C ARG A 224 -8.42 -2.74 24.92
N GLU A 225 -8.51 -4.04 25.19
CA GLU A 225 -9.72 -4.64 25.77
C GLU A 225 -9.99 -4.08 27.18
N GLN A 226 -8.96 -3.99 28.00
CA GLN A 226 -9.06 -3.40 29.34
C GLN A 226 -9.53 -1.95 29.30
N MET A 227 -9.00 -1.15 28.36
CA MET A 227 -9.42 0.23 28.16
C MET A 227 -10.87 0.31 27.69
N MET A 228 -11.28 -0.52 26.74
CA MET A 228 -12.66 -0.60 26.23
C MET A 228 -13.67 -0.86 27.35
N LEU A 229 -13.36 -1.78 28.26
CA LEU A 229 -14.23 -2.12 29.39
C LEU A 229 -14.43 -0.96 30.37
N VAL A 230 -13.51 0.02 30.42
CA VAL A 230 -13.59 1.15 31.36
C VAL A 230 -13.96 2.48 30.70
N VAL A 231 -14.13 2.56 29.38
CA VAL A 231 -14.46 3.80 28.64
C VAL A 231 -15.63 4.54 29.29
N GLU A 232 -16.73 3.82 29.53
CA GLU A 232 -17.94 4.42 30.08
C GLU A 232 -17.70 4.94 31.51
N ARG A 233 -16.98 4.16 32.33
CA ARG A 233 -16.60 4.58 33.68
C ARG A 233 -15.71 5.83 33.65
N ALA A 234 -14.74 5.90 32.73
CA ALA A 234 -13.81 7.01 32.61
C ALA A 234 -14.52 8.32 32.25
N VAL A 235 -15.43 8.28 31.26
CA VAL A 235 -16.23 9.44 30.86
C VAL A 235 -17.20 9.87 31.97
N GLN A 236 -17.82 8.94 32.70
CA GLN A 236 -18.71 9.31 33.82
C GLN A 236 -17.95 9.93 35.00
N ALA A 237 -16.75 9.41 35.31
CA ALA A 237 -15.90 9.96 36.36
C ALA A 237 -15.48 11.41 36.05
N SER A 238 -15.14 11.71 34.79
CA SER A 238 -14.76 13.07 34.40
C SER A 238 -15.93 14.05 34.44
N ILE A 239 -17.13 13.63 34.03
CA ILE A 239 -18.36 14.44 34.15
C ILE A 239 -18.63 14.78 35.62
N ALA A 240 -18.55 13.80 36.52
CA ALA A 240 -18.76 14.02 37.95
C ALA A 240 -17.73 15.02 38.52
N ARG A 241 -16.44 14.82 38.24
CA ARG A 241 -15.37 15.74 38.70
C ARG A 241 -15.50 17.16 38.15
N GLN A 242 -15.91 17.31 36.88
CA GLN A 242 -16.17 18.65 36.33
C GLN A 242 -17.34 19.34 37.02
N LYS A 243 -18.41 18.60 37.31
CA LYS A 243 -19.58 19.12 38.03
C LYS A 243 -19.18 19.60 39.43
N ASP A 244 -18.36 18.84 40.15
CA ASP A 244 -17.87 19.21 41.49
C ASP A 244 -16.98 20.47 41.45
N ARG A 245 -16.09 20.59 40.45
CA ARG A 245 -15.30 21.81 40.23
C ARG A 245 -16.17 23.03 39.90
N GLN A 246 -17.19 22.87 39.06
CA GLN A 246 -18.12 23.95 38.69
C GLN A 246 -19.01 24.38 39.85
N MET A 247 -19.40 23.45 40.73
CA MET A 247 -20.16 23.74 41.96
C MET A 247 -19.32 24.45 43.04
N GLY A 248 -18.04 24.77 42.76
CA GLY A 248 -17.18 25.52 43.66
C GLY A 248 -16.74 24.72 44.89
N GLN A 249 -16.91 23.39 44.87
CA GLN A 249 -16.47 22.51 45.93
C GLN A 249 -14.96 22.28 45.80
N LYS A 250 -14.17 23.34 46.04
CA LYS A 250 -12.83 23.16 46.61
C LYS A 250 -13.08 22.40 47.92
N SER A 251 -12.45 21.23 48.07
CA SER A 251 -12.56 20.37 49.24
C SER A 251 -12.79 21.21 50.51
N LEU A 252 -13.98 21.10 51.10
CA LEU A 252 -14.41 21.84 52.30
C LEU A 252 -13.67 21.38 53.57
N PHE A 253 -12.60 20.61 53.41
CA PHE A 253 -11.64 20.18 54.42
C PHE A 253 -10.24 20.65 54.00
N GLY A 254 -10.07 21.96 53.93
CA GLY A 254 -8.75 22.58 53.91
C GLY A 254 -8.22 22.69 55.35
N ASP A 255 -7.23 21.84 55.65
CA ASP A 255 -6.03 22.14 56.46
C ASP A 255 -6.24 22.83 57.81
N ASP A 256 -6.52 22.04 58.87
CA ASP A 256 -6.06 22.35 60.23
C ASP A 256 -6.22 21.14 61.17
N SER A 257 -5.41 20.10 60.97
CA SER A 257 -5.15 19.05 61.97
C SER A 257 -3.85 18.34 61.63
N PRO A 258 -2.85 18.27 62.53
CA PRO A 258 -1.66 17.47 62.32
C PRO A 258 -2.03 15.99 62.53
N ALA A 259 -2.72 15.42 61.54
CA ALA A 259 -3.06 14.02 61.48
C ALA A 259 -2.01 13.31 60.62
N MET A 260 -1.25 12.46 61.30
CA MET A 260 -0.54 11.28 60.79
C MET A 260 -0.90 10.89 59.35
N GLY A 261 0.14 10.79 58.50
CA GLY A 261 0.11 10.44 57.09
C GLY A 261 -1.09 9.59 56.66
N GLY A 262 -2.13 10.28 56.18
CA GLY A 262 -3.15 9.71 55.33
C GLY A 262 -2.67 9.85 53.90
N GLU A 263 -2.36 8.72 53.28
CA GLU A 263 -2.15 8.59 51.85
C GLU A 263 -3.23 9.41 51.13
N GLU A 264 -2.83 10.32 50.22
CA GLU A 264 -3.74 10.78 49.18
C GLU A 264 -4.37 9.51 48.60
N GLU A 265 -5.70 9.39 48.68
CA GLU A 265 -6.47 8.33 48.03
C GLU A 265 -6.29 8.47 46.52
N SER A 266 -5.12 8.08 46.04
CA SER A 266 -4.93 7.55 44.71
C SER A 266 -5.83 6.34 44.68
N VAL A 267 -7.05 6.53 44.17
CA VAL A 267 -7.83 5.42 43.65
C VAL A 267 -6.90 4.79 42.63
N VAL A 268 -6.20 3.72 43.02
CA VAL A 268 -5.50 2.85 42.10
C VAL A 268 -6.61 2.33 41.20
N MET A 269 -6.85 3.05 40.11
CA MET A 269 -7.94 2.76 39.19
C MET A 269 -7.52 1.52 38.40
N THR A 270 -7.70 0.36 39.03
CA THR A 270 -7.36 -0.92 38.44
C THR A 270 -8.21 -1.12 37.20
N LEU A 271 -7.54 -1.30 36.08
CA LEU A 271 -8.13 -1.83 34.86
C LEU A 271 -8.57 -3.28 35.13
N PRO A 272 -9.73 -3.73 34.63
CA PRO A 272 -10.17 -5.11 34.79
C PRO A 272 -9.16 -6.06 34.13
N GLU A 273 -9.03 -7.28 34.62
CA GLU A 273 -8.24 -8.30 33.92
C GLU A 273 -8.98 -8.77 32.67
N ALA A 274 -8.36 -8.60 31.51
CA ALA A 274 -8.87 -9.09 30.24
C ALA A 274 -7.68 -9.37 29.29
N PRO A 275 -7.73 -10.42 28.47
CA PRO A 275 -6.72 -10.64 27.44
C PRO A 275 -6.74 -9.49 26.43
N ASP A 276 -5.57 -9.12 25.92
CA ASP A 276 -5.47 -8.11 24.86
C ASP A 276 -6.14 -8.61 23.57
N TRP A 277 -6.44 -7.67 22.68
CA TRP A 277 -6.90 -7.96 21.34
C TRP A 277 -5.89 -8.81 20.59
N THR A 278 -6.41 -9.83 19.91
CA THR A 278 -5.68 -10.54 18.87
C THR A 278 -5.24 -9.58 17.77
N HIS A 279 -4.22 -9.95 17.00
CA HIS A 279 -3.74 -9.12 15.89
C HIS A 279 -4.87 -8.78 14.90
N SER A 280 -5.71 -9.76 14.57
CA SER A 280 -6.89 -9.58 13.70
C SER A 280 -7.88 -8.55 14.26
N GLN A 281 -8.15 -8.57 15.58
CA GLN A 281 -9.01 -7.57 16.22
C GLN A 281 -8.40 -6.16 16.17
N LYS A 282 -7.09 -6.02 16.36
CA LYS A 282 -6.40 -4.73 16.22
C LYS A 282 -6.50 -4.18 14.80
N LEU A 283 -6.25 -5.02 13.79
CA LEU A 283 -6.37 -4.64 12.38
C LEU A 283 -7.80 -4.27 11.99
N ALA A 284 -8.80 -5.00 12.50
CA ALA A 284 -10.20 -4.66 12.29
C ALA A 284 -10.54 -3.28 12.87
N GLY A 285 -10.03 -2.96 14.07
CA GLY A 285 -10.14 -1.65 14.68
C GLY A 285 -9.48 -0.54 13.85
N GLU A 286 -8.26 -0.77 13.36
CA GLU A 286 -7.56 0.17 12.47
C GLU A 286 -8.35 0.45 11.19
N LYS A 287 -8.86 -0.58 10.53
CA LYS A 287 -9.69 -0.41 9.32
C LYS A 287 -10.97 0.36 9.60
N GLU A 288 -11.59 0.14 10.76
CA GLU A 288 -12.79 0.87 11.15
C GLU A 288 -12.53 2.38 11.30
N VAL A 289 -11.41 2.76 11.95
CA VAL A 289 -11.13 4.16 12.32
C VAL A 289 -10.28 4.93 11.32
N PHE A 290 -9.40 4.26 10.58
CA PHE A 290 -8.58 4.88 9.54
C PHE A 290 -9.17 4.66 8.14
N GLY A 291 -9.92 3.57 7.94
CA GLY A 291 -10.33 3.09 6.62
C GLY A 291 -9.31 2.18 5.94
N PHE A 292 -8.16 1.93 6.58
CA PHE A 292 -7.05 1.13 6.06
C PHE A 292 -6.23 0.50 7.20
N TYR A 293 -5.33 -0.42 6.88
CA TYR A 293 -4.45 -1.07 7.85
C TYR A 293 -3.11 -0.32 7.97
N LEU A 294 -2.86 0.27 9.13
CA LEU A 294 -1.70 1.13 9.38
C LEU A 294 -0.48 0.31 9.82
N THR A 295 -0.65 -0.62 10.76
CA THR A 295 0.48 -1.31 11.40
C THR A 295 0.95 -2.52 10.62
N SER A 296 0.04 -3.28 10.02
CA SER A 296 0.36 -4.51 9.29
C SER A 296 -0.75 -4.85 8.31
N HIS A 297 -0.43 -5.47 7.17
CA HIS A 297 -1.46 -6.05 6.32
C HIS A 297 -2.04 -7.30 7.00
N PRO A 298 -3.35 -7.58 6.92
CA PRO A 298 -3.92 -8.86 7.36
C PRO A 298 -3.24 -10.12 6.78
N LEU A 299 -2.51 -9.96 5.68
CA LEU A 299 -1.81 -11.01 4.99
C LEU A 299 -0.41 -11.29 5.57
N THR A 300 0.12 -10.42 6.43
CA THR A 300 1.46 -10.56 7.02
C THR A 300 1.58 -11.87 7.80
N GLU A 301 0.60 -12.20 8.66
CA GLU A 301 0.62 -13.46 9.43
C GLU A 301 0.58 -14.70 8.52
N ARG A 302 -0.05 -14.58 7.35
CA ARG A 302 -0.20 -15.65 6.37
C ARG A 302 0.78 -15.52 5.21
N GLN A 303 1.80 -14.67 5.31
CA GLN A 303 2.72 -14.39 4.21
C GLN A 303 3.46 -15.65 3.76
N ALA A 304 3.86 -16.52 4.68
CA ALA A 304 4.48 -17.81 4.36
C ALA A 304 3.53 -18.77 3.64
N GLU A 305 2.23 -18.69 3.93
CA GLU A 305 1.20 -19.50 3.27
C GLU A 305 0.85 -18.95 1.90
N ILE A 306 0.83 -17.63 1.73
CA ILE A 306 0.54 -16.89 0.49
C ILE A 306 1.70 -16.96 -0.51
N SER A 307 2.94 -16.81 -0.03
CA SER A 307 4.13 -16.87 -0.89
C SER A 307 4.43 -18.28 -1.38
N ARG A 308 3.87 -19.32 -0.73
CA ARG A 308 4.17 -20.73 -1.02
C ARG A 308 3.90 -21.12 -2.48
N TYR A 309 2.76 -20.69 -3.02
CA TYR A 309 2.37 -21.00 -4.41
C TYR A 309 2.38 -19.77 -5.33
N SER A 310 2.70 -18.59 -4.78
CA SER A 310 2.80 -17.37 -5.57
C SER A 310 4.04 -17.42 -6.46
N THR A 311 3.85 -17.12 -7.73
CA THR A 311 4.94 -17.02 -8.72
C THR A 311 5.56 -15.64 -8.77
N HIS A 312 4.76 -14.63 -8.46
CA HIS A 312 5.06 -13.20 -8.54
C HIS A 312 4.32 -12.51 -7.39
N THR A 313 4.82 -11.36 -7.00
CA THR A 313 4.08 -10.38 -6.20
C THR A 313 3.31 -9.43 -7.11
N ILE A 314 2.37 -8.66 -6.57
CA ILE A 314 1.67 -7.62 -7.34
C ILE A 314 2.65 -6.60 -7.91
N HIS A 315 3.70 -6.25 -7.15
CA HIS A 315 4.74 -5.35 -7.62
C HIS A 315 5.44 -5.87 -8.90
N ASP A 316 5.77 -7.17 -8.96
CA ASP A 316 6.45 -7.78 -10.11
C ASP A 316 5.61 -7.70 -11.40
N VAL A 317 4.27 -7.64 -11.29
CA VAL A 317 3.36 -7.57 -12.44
C VAL A 317 3.62 -6.33 -13.31
N GLY A 318 4.11 -5.24 -12.71
CA GLY A 318 4.44 -4.01 -13.44
C GLY A 318 5.49 -4.22 -14.55
N GLU A 319 6.40 -5.18 -14.35
CA GLU A 319 7.51 -5.50 -15.25
C GLU A 319 7.18 -6.59 -16.29
N LEU A 320 6.03 -7.26 -16.17
CA LEU A 320 5.62 -8.36 -17.05
C LEU A 320 5.01 -7.89 -18.37
N GLU A 321 5.10 -8.74 -19.39
CA GLU A 321 4.53 -8.48 -20.72
C GLU A 321 3.03 -8.81 -20.81
N ASP A 322 2.35 -8.26 -21.81
CA ASP A 322 0.93 -8.59 -22.06
C ASP A 322 0.77 -10.09 -22.35
N GLY A 323 -0.13 -10.75 -21.63
CA GLY A 323 -0.42 -12.18 -21.76
C GLY A 323 0.43 -13.11 -20.91
N ASP A 324 1.42 -12.60 -20.17
CA ASP A 324 2.19 -13.40 -19.20
C ASP A 324 1.28 -13.98 -18.13
N GLU A 325 1.57 -15.22 -17.73
CA GLU A 325 0.76 -15.96 -16.78
C GLU A 325 1.34 -15.84 -15.36
N VAL A 326 0.48 -15.46 -14.43
CA VAL A 326 0.85 -15.26 -13.02
C VAL A 326 -0.07 -16.06 -12.11
N VAL A 327 0.51 -16.51 -11.00
CA VAL A 327 -0.20 -16.95 -9.79
C VAL A 327 0.18 -15.98 -8.68
N LEU A 328 -0.83 -15.32 -8.12
CA LEU A 328 -0.72 -14.34 -7.03
C LEU A 328 -1.56 -14.86 -5.85
N GLY A 329 -1.00 -14.86 -4.65
CA GLY A 329 -1.73 -15.12 -3.41
C GLY A 329 -1.97 -13.81 -2.65
N GLY A 330 -3.13 -13.68 -2.04
CA GLY A 330 -3.55 -12.38 -1.49
C GLY A 330 -5.00 -12.38 -1.03
N MET A 331 -5.54 -11.18 -0.82
CA MET A 331 -6.89 -10.92 -0.32
C MET A 331 -7.74 -10.19 -1.36
N ILE A 332 -9.03 -10.49 -1.41
CA ILE A 332 -10.00 -9.70 -2.19
C ILE A 332 -10.50 -8.54 -1.33
N SER A 333 -10.35 -7.29 -1.76
CA SER A 333 -10.74 -6.11 -0.95
C SER A 333 -12.00 -5.40 -1.43
N SER A 334 -12.17 -5.23 -2.75
CA SER A 334 -13.30 -4.50 -3.34
C SER A 334 -13.92 -5.31 -4.47
N ILE A 335 -15.26 -5.43 -4.53
CA ILE A 335 -15.96 -6.28 -5.51
C ILE A 335 -17.03 -5.47 -6.24
N LYS A 336 -16.98 -5.47 -7.57
CA LYS A 336 -17.96 -4.84 -8.45
C LYS A 336 -18.48 -5.85 -9.47
N ARG A 337 -19.71 -6.29 -9.27
CA ARG A 337 -20.43 -7.20 -10.18
C ARG A 337 -21.10 -6.41 -11.31
N ALA A 338 -21.04 -6.93 -12.53
CA ALA A 338 -21.61 -6.28 -13.71
C ALA A 338 -22.07 -7.31 -14.75
N THR A 339 -22.72 -6.82 -15.82
CA THR A 339 -23.23 -7.65 -16.92
C THR A 339 -22.68 -7.14 -18.24
N THR A 340 -22.16 -8.03 -19.09
CA THR A 340 -21.73 -7.70 -20.45
C THR A 340 -22.89 -7.75 -21.44
N LYS A 341 -22.86 -6.89 -22.47
CA LYS A 341 -23.83 -6.87 -23.57
C LYS A 341 -23.70 -8.08 -24.50
N LYS A 342 -22.50 -8.64 -24.62
CA LYS A 342 -22.22 -9.82 -25.44
C LYS A 342 -22.07 -11.04 -24.52
N PRO A 343 -22.91 -12.07 -24.65
CA PRO A 343 -22.79 -13.28 -23.84
C PRO A 343 -21.50 -14.03 -24.18
N SER A 344 -20.99 -14.77 -23.19
CA SER A 344 -19.92 -15.77 -23.38
C SER A 344 -20.40 -16.91 -24.28
N ARG A 345 -19.48 -17.81 -24.66
CA ARG A 345 -19.77 -18.98 -25.51
C ARG A 345 -20.93 -19.83 -24.97
N ASN A 346 -21.07 -19.92 -23.65
CA ASN A 346 -22.11 -20.71 -22.98
C ASN A 346 -23.32 -19.88 -22.53
N GLY A 347 -23.46 -18.63 -22.99
CA GLY A 347 -24.62 -17.77 -22.70
C GLY A 347 -24.52 -16.97 -21.40
N HIS A 348 -23.47 -17.13 -20.60
CA HIS A 348 -23.27 -16.34 -19.38
C HIS A 348 -22.95 -14.88 -19.69
N THR A 349 -23.57 -13.95 -18.96
CA THR A 349 -23.41 -12.49 -19.16
C THR A 349 -22.90 -11.77 -17.92
N LYS A 350 -22.97 -12.35 -16.73
CA LYS A 350 -22.50 -11.73 -15.49
C LYS A 350 -20.99 -11.91 -15.37
N TYR A 351 -20.28 -10.85 -15.00
CA TYR A 351 -18.84 -10.87 -14.73
C TYR A 351 -18.55 -10.06 -13.46
N VAL A 352 -17.34 -10.18 -12.93
CA VAL A 352 -16.94 -9.45 -11.72
C VAL A 352 -15.57 -8.81 -11.93
N ASN A 353 -15.46 -7.57 -11.50
CA ASN A 353 -14.18 -6.92 -11.30
C ASN A 353 -13.96 -6.82 -9.80
N PHE A 354 -12.77 -7.17 -9.33
CA PHE A 354 -12.42 -7.00 -7.93
C PHE A 354 -10.98 -6.50 -7.78
N ASP A 355 -10.72 -5.82 -6.68
CA ASP A 355 -9.36 -5.44 -6.30
C ASP A 355 -8.77 -6.57 -5.46
N PHE A 356 -7.55 -6.94 -5.80
CA PHE A 356 -6.78 -7.99 -5.16
C PHE A 356 -5.53 -7.38 -4.57
N GLU A 357 -5.27 -7.65 -3.30
CA GLU A 357 -4.18 -7.05 -2.55
C GLU A 357 -3.24 -8.12 -2.00
N ASP A 358 -1.96 -7.79 -1.99
CA ASP A 358 -0.90 -8.51 -1.31
C ASP A 358 -0.06 -7.49 -0.52
N PRO A 359 0.93 -7.91 0.31
CA PRO A 359 1.76 -6.97 1.06
C PRO A 359 2.55 -5.96 0.20
N THR A 360 2.62 -6.13 -1.12
CA THR A 360 3.37 -5.28 -2.05
C THR A 360 2.50 -4.27 -2.80
N GLY A 361 1.18 -4.45 -2.83
CA GLY A 361 0.25 -3.49 -3.41
C GLY A 361 -1.12 -4.05 -3.73
N VAL A 362 -1.85 -3.33 -4.59
CA VAL A 362 -3.21 -3.67 -5.03
C VAL A 362 -3.25 -3.72 -6.55
N ILE A 363 -3.93 -4.72 -7.12
CA ILE A 363 -4.15 -4.84 -8.57
C ILE A 363 -5.60 -5.14 -8.91
N ARG A 364 -6.06 -4.60 -10.03
CA ARG A 364 -7.38 -4.89 -10.55
C ARG A 364 -7.42 -6.28 -11.18
N CYS A 365 -8.39 -7.08 -10.77
CA CYS A 365 -8.69 -8.39 -11.35
C CYS A 365 -10.05 -8.37 -12.07
N ILE A 366 -10.10 -9.02 -13.22
CA ILE A 366 -11.30 -9.17 -14.04
C ILE A 366 -11.56 -10.66 -14.23
N MET A 367 -12.73 -11.13 -13.79
CA MET A 367 -13.19 -12.49 -14.02
C MET A 367 -14.40 -12.45 -14.96
N TRP A 368 -14.20 -12.92 -16.19
CA TRP A 368 -15.20 -12.92 -17.26
C TRP A 368 -16.32 -13.95 -16.99
N PRO A 369 -17.44 -13.89 -17.75
CA PRO A 369 -18.64 -14.65 -17.38
C PRO A 369 -18.51 -16.17 -17.30
N GLU A 370 -17.61 -16.75 -18.10
CA GLU A 370 -17.39 -18.20 -18.09
C GLU A 370 -16.74 -18.64 -16.78
N GLU A 371 -15.67 -17.94 -16.39
CA GLU A 371 -14.97 -18.17 -15.14
C GLU A 371 -15.88 -17.81 -13.94
N PHE A 372 -16.56 -16.67 -14.00
CA PHE A 372 -17.45 -16.21 -12.93
C PHE A 372 -18.62 -17.16 -12.69
N SER A 373 -19.20 -17.77 -13.72
CA SER A 373 -20.25 -18.77 -13.53
C SER A 373 -19.76 -20.04 -12.83
N ARG A 374 -18.46 -20.34 -12.90
CA ARG A 374 -17.87 -21.55 -12.30
C ARG A 374 -17.32 -21.33 -10.90
N MET A 375 -16.77 -20.16 -10.61
CA MET A 375 -16.05 -19.89 -9.36
C MET A 375 -16.44 -18.59 -8.66
N GLY A 376 -17.48 -17.90 -9.14
CA GLY A 376 -17.92 -16.61 -8.60
C GLY A 376 -18.40 -16.63 -7.15
N GLU A 377 -18.77 -17.80 -6.62
CA GLU A 377 -19.10 -17.99 -5.20
C GLU A 377 -17.90 -17.76 -4.29
N LYS A 378 -16.68 -17.99 -4.77
CA LYS A 378 -15.44 -17.77 -4.00
C LYS A 378 -15.02 -16.30 -3.95
N VAL A 379 -15.72 -15.42 -4.68
CA VAL A 379 -15.42 -13.99 -4.76
C VAL A 379 -16.19 -13.30 -3.64
N GLU A 380 -15.58 -13.33 -2.46
CA GLU A 380 -16.10 -12.73 -1.22
C GLU A 380 -15.12 -11.67 -0.70
N PRO A 381 -15.60 -10.58 -0.07
CA PRO A 381 -14.71 -9.63 0.58
C PRO A 381 -13.84 -10.31 1.63
N GLU A 382 -12.59 -9.91 1.71
CA GLU A 382 -11.59 -10.39 2.67
C GLU A 382 -11.19 -11.86 2.52
N ALA A 383 -11.68 -12.54 1.47
CA ALA A 383 -11.29 -13.91 1.17
C ALA A 383 -9.81 -13.97 0.78
N ILE A 384 -9.05 -14.81 1.50
CA ILE A 384 -7.64 -15.09 1.19
C ILE A 384 -7.59 -16.27 0.21
N VAL A 385 -7.13 -15.97 -1.00
CA VAL A 385 -7.22 -16.87 -2.15
C VAL A 385 -5.99 -16.74 -3.04
N TYR A 386 -5.86 -17.68 -3.97
CA TYR A 386 -4.89 -17.64 -5.06
C TYR A 386 -5.59 -17.31 -6.38
N VAL A 387 -5.12 -16.25 -7.02
CA VAL A 387 -5.52 -15.82 -8.35
C VAL A 387 -4.50 -16.33 -9.35
N ARG A 388 -4.93 -17.19 -10.28
CA ARG A 388 -4.18 -17.49 -11.51
C ARG A 388 -4.82 -16.74 -12.66
N GLY A 389 -4.01 -16.08 -13.47
CA GLY A 389 -4.51 -15.23 -14.54
C GLY A 389 -3.42 -14.80 -15.51
N LYS A 390 -3.83 -13.96 -16.46
CA LYS A 390 -2.93 -13.33 -17.42
C LYS A 390 -2.89 -11.83 -17.23
N VAL A 391 -1.72 -11.26 -17.38
CA VAL A 391 -1.53 -9.80 -17.39
C VAL A 391 -2.20 -9.22 -18.64
N ASP A 392 -3.04 -8.21 -18.48
CA ASP A 392 -3.67 -7.44 -19.56
C ASP A 392 -3.23 -5.97 -19.44
N ARG A 393 -2.45 -5.52 -20.44
CA ARG A 393 -1.90 -4.16 -20.54
C ARG A 393 -2.64 -3.29 -21.56
N ARG A 394 -3.83 -3.69 -22.01
CA ARG A 394 -4.64 -2.87 -22.94
C ARG A 394 -5.20 -1.61 -22.29
N SER A 395 -5.31 -1.60 -20.96
CA SER A 395 -5.70 -0.45 -20.17
C SER A 395 -4.48 0.40 -19.78
N ARG A 396 -4.70 1.65 -19.37
CA ARG A 396 -3.63 2.56 -18.91
C ARG A 396 -2.83 1.97 -17.74
N GLU A 397 -3.52 1.24 -16.85
CA GLU A 397 -2.93 0.47 -15.76
C GLU A 397 -3.06 -1.03 -16.07
N PRO A 398 -2.02 -1.83 -15.77
CA PRO A 398 -2.09 -3.28 -15.94
C PRO A 398 -3.17 -3.87 -15.03
N ASN A 399 -3.91 -4.86 -15.54
CA ASN A 399 -4.86 -5.63 -14.77
C ASN A 399 -4.63 -7.13 -14.98
N ILE A 400 -5.26 -7.97 -14.17
CA ILE A 400 -5.20 -9.42 -14.31
C ILE A 400 -6.55 -9.96 -14.80
N VAL A 401 -6.53 -10.64 -15.95
CA VAL A 401 -7.66 -11.46 -16.39
C VAL A 401 -7.57 -12.83 -15.72
N VAL A 402 -8.47 -13.06 -14.76
CA VAL A 402 -8.48 -14.25 -13.91
C VAL A 402 -9.01 -15.45 -14.68
N ASN A 403 -8.22 -16.52 -14.71
CA ASN A 403 -8.61 -17.80 -15.30
C ASN A 403 -8.97 -18.85 -14.24
N ARG A 404 -8.45 -18.71 -13.02
CA ARG A 404 -8.69 -19.64 -11.91
C ARG A 404 -8.57 -18.91 -10.57
N LEU A 405 -9.51 -19.21 -9.68
CA LEU A 405 -9.55 -18.73 -8.31
C LEU A 405 -9.59 -19.95 -7.39
N LEU A 406 -8.57 -20.08 -6.54
CA LEU A 406 -8.38 -21.21 -5.65
C LEU A 406 -8.42 -20.74 -4.20
N THR A 407 -9.16 -21.46 -3.36
CA THR A 407 -8.98 -21.33 -1.91
C THR A 407 -7.60 -21.86 -1.52
N VAL A 408 -7.15 -21.55 -0.32
CA VAL A 408 -5.85 -22.05 0.14
C VAL A 408 -5.80 -23.59 0.20
N GLU A 409 -6.91 -24.23 0.58
CA GLU A 409 -6.99 -25.70 0.56
C GLU A 409 -6.93 -26.27 -0.87
N GLU A 410 -7.57 -25.62 -1.84
CA GLU A 410 -7.48 -26.06 -3.23
C GLU A 410 -6.08 -25.84 -3.81
N ALA A 411 -5.41 -24.73 -3.45
CA ALA A 411 -4.03 -24.48 -3.85
C ALA A 411 -3.08 -25.51 -3.25
N ASP A 412 -3.26 -25.90 -1.98
CA ASP A 412 -2.49 -26.99 -1.38
C ASP A 412 -2.68 -28.32 -2.14
N LYS A 413 -3.92 -28.65 -2.53
CA LYS A 413 -4.20 -29.88 -3.29
C LYS A 413 -3.66 -29.84 -4.73
N GLU A 414 -3.75 -28.69 -5.40
CA GLU A 414 -3.44 -28.56 -6.83
C GLU A 414 -1.95 -28.27 -7.10
N TYR A 415 -1.31 -27.48 -6.24
CA TYR A 415 0.05 -26.97 -6.48
C TYR A 415 1.13 -27.65 -5.63
N THR A 416 0.77 -28.43 -4.61
CA THR A 416 1.78 -29.20 -3.86
C THR A 416 2.24 -30.40 -4.66
N THR A 417 3.52 -30.42 -4.99
CA THR A 417 4.17 -31.55 -5.67
C THR A 417 4.84 -32.51 -4.70
N GLN A 418 5.31 -32.00 -3.56
CA GLN A 418 6.01 -32.80 -2.57
C GLN A 418 5.71 -32.33 -1.14
N VAL A 419 5.51 -33.27 -0.22
CA VAL A 419 5.48 -33.04 1.23
C VAL A 419 6.78 -33.57 1.83
N ALA A 420 7.59 -32.68 2.41
CA ALA A 420 8.76 -33.05 3.19
C ALA A 420 8.37 -33.20 4.65
N ILE A 421 8.59 -34.38 5.23
CA ILE A 421 8.31 -34.70 6.64
C ILE A 421 9.64 -34.91 7.35
N LYS A 422 9.85 -34.20 8.44
CA LYS A 422 11.10 -34.19 9.18
C LYS A 422 10.96 -34.90 10.52
N PHE A 423 11.73 -35.95 10.72
CA PHE A 423 11.94 -36.54 12.03
C PHE A 423 13.26 -36.06 12.64
N GLN A 424 13.26 -35.81 13.94
CA GLN A 424 14.38 -35.25 14.69
C GLN A 424 14.68 -36.21 15.82
N ASN A 425 15.95 -36.61 15.94
CA ASN A 425 16.39 -37.44 17.04
C ASN A 425 16.12 -36.74 18.39
N GLY A 426 15.65 -37.49 19.39
CA GLY A 426 15.28 -36.96 20.71
C GLY A 426 13.91 -36.27 20.80
N LEU A 427 13.34 -35.79 19.69
CA LEU A 427 12.02 -35.18 19.67
C LEU A 427 10.91 -36.15 19.23
N HIS A 428 11.19 -36.97 18.21
CA HIS A 428 10.21 -37.89 17.64
C HIS A 428 10.58 -39.34 17.91
N THR A 429 9.59 -40.13 18.32
CA THR A 429 9.75 -41.55 18.64
C THR A 429 9.36 -42.43 17.45
N ARG A 430 9.68 -43.74 17.56
CA ARG A 430 9.19 -44.74 16.60
C ARG A 430 7.67 -44.79 16.53
N GLN A 431 6.97 -44.52 17.63
CA GLN A 431 5.50 -44.49 17.63
C GLN A 431 4.97 -43.32 16.79
N ASP A 432 5.63 -42.16 16.84
CA ASP A 432 5.25 -41.00 16.01
C ASP A 432 5.48 -41.28 14.53
N MET A 433 6.55 -41.99 14.17
CA MET A 433 6.77 -42.45 12.79
C MET A 433 5.67 -43.40 12.31
N VAL A 434 5.20 -44.30 13.18
CA VAL A 434 4.07 -45.21 12.87
C VAL A 434 2.77 -44.41 12.71
N ARG A 435 2.49 -43.46 13.60
CA ARG A 435 1.33 -42.55 13.49
C ARG A 435 1.35 -41.79 12.16
N VAL A 436 2.51 -41.23 11.78
CA VAL A 436 2.66 -40.54 10.49
C VAL A 436 2.36 -41.49 9.34
N ARG A 437 2.90 -42.71 9.33
CA ARG A 437 2.58 -43.70 8.28
C ARG A 437 1.07 -43.97 8.21
N ASP A 438 0.42 -44.18 9.34
CA ASP A 438 -1.02 -44.43 9.41
C ASP A 438 -1.84 -43.19 9.00
N ILE A 439 -1.30 -41.97 9.15
CA ILE A 439 -1.86 -40.75 8.54
C ILE A 439 -1.69 -40.80 7.02
N LEU A 440 -0.49 -41.08 6.48
CA LEU A 440 -0.27 -41.14 5.03
C LEU A 440 -1.24 -42.12 4.35
N ASP A 441 -1.44 -43.31 4.93
CA ASP A 441 -2.32 -44.36 4.41
C ASP A 441 -3.80 -43.94 4.38
N ARG A 442 -4.23 -43.03 5.26
CA ARG A 442 -5.61 -42.52 5.31
C ARG A 442 -5.92 -41.46 4.27
N TYR A 443 -4.89 -40.84 3.68
CA TYR A 443 -5.04 -39.74 2.73
C TYR A 443 -4.35 -40.02 1.38
N PRO A 444 -4.67 -41.13 0.68
CA PRO A 444 -4.02 -41.46 -0.58
C PRO A 444 -4.24 -40.36 -1.63
N GLY A 445 -3.21 -40.05 -2.41
CA GLY A 445 -3.28 -39.03 -3.47
C GLY A 445 -2.09 -39.05 -4.42
N ASN A 446 -1.78 -37.89 -5.00
CA ASN A 446 -0.79 -37.76 -6.09
C ASN A 446 0.48 -37.00 -5.68
N THR A 447 0.55 -36.49 -4.46
CA THR A 447 1.68 -35.70 -3.97
C THR A 447 2.75 -36.61 -3.39
N ASP A 448 4.00 -36.44 -3.83
CA ASP A 448 5.13 -37.23 -3.35
C ASP A 448 5.46 -36.90 -1.89
N VAL A 449 5.84 -37.90 -1.10
CA VAL A 449 6.31 -37.69 0.29
C VAL A 449 7.80 -37.98 0.38
N VAL A 450 8.54 -37.09 1.04
CA VAL A 450 9.97 -37.27 1.32
C VAL A 450 10.18 -37.17 2.82
N LEU A 451 10.94 -38.11 3.38
CA LEU A 451 11.31 -38.11 4.78
C LEU A 451 12.72 -37.52 4.96
N LEU A 452 12.85 -36.60 5.88
CA LEU A 452 14.11 -36.00 6.32
C LEU A 452 14.41 -36.52 7.72
N LEU A 453 15.47 -37.30 7.87
CA LEU A 453 15.91 -37.80 9.18
C LEU A 453 17.18 -37.05 9.58
N ASP A 454 17.07 -36.23 10.62
CA ASP A 454 18.25 -35.64 11.26
C ASP A 454 18.73 -36.62 12.36
N SER A 455 19.97 -37.09 12.23
CA SER A 455 20.65 -37.98 13.18
C SER A 455 22.01 -37.39 13.58
N GLN A 456 22.63 -37.92 14.63
CA GLN A 456 23.99 -37.59 15.04
C GLN A 456 24.85 -38.85 14.91
N ASN A 457 26.07 -38.72 14.38
CA ASN A 457 27.03 -39.82 14.37
C ASN A 457 27.70 -39.99 15.75
N GLU A 458 28.57 -40.99 15.89
CA GLU A 458 29.33 -41.25 17.14
C GLU A 458 30.27 -40.10 17.54
N GLU A 459 30.55 -39.15 16.63
CA GLU A 459 31.39 -37.96 16.83
C GLU A 459 30.55 -36.68 17.04
N GLU A 460 29.24 -36.82 17.33
CA GLU A 460 28.26 -35.71 17.49
C GLU A 460 28.01 -34.84 16.24
N GLU A 461 28.50 -35.23 15.06
CA GLU A 461 28.21 -34.53 13.81
C GLU A 461 26.79 -34.80 13.33
N ARG A 462 26.11 -33.73 12.90
CA ARG A 462 24.72 -33.79 12.41
C ARG A 462 24.65 -34.34 10.99
N MET A 463 24.08 -35.53 10.83
CA MET A 463 23.80 -36.16 9.56
C MET A 463 22.33 -35.98 9.15
N ARG A 464 22.08 -35.65 7.88
CA ARG A 464 20.72 -35.56 7.31
C ARG A 464 20.52 -36.59 6.21
N TYR A 465 19.61 -37.52 6.43
CA TYR A 465 19.18 -38.48 5.42
C TYR A 465 17.91 -37.99 4.73
N VAL A 466 17.87 -38.06 3.41
CA VAL A 466 16.70 -37.74 2.59
C VAL A 466 16.20 -39.03 1.94
N ILE A 467 14.99 -39.45 2.30
CA ILE A 467 14.40 -40.71 1.85
C ILE A 467 13.16 -40.40 1.04
N SER A 468 13.19 -40.74 -0.26
CA SER A 468 11.99 -40.73 -1.09
C SER A 468 11.08 -41.91 -0.74
N THR A 469 9.82 -41.65 -0.47
CA THR A 469 8.85 -42.72 -0.17
C THR A 469 8.34 -43.41 -1.45
N PRO A 470 7.90 -44.67 -1.37
CA PRO A 470 7.25 -45.35 -2.48
C PRO A 470 5.94 -44.66 -2.90
N ALA A 471 5.52 -44.86 -4.15
CA ALA A 471 4.28 -44.26 -4.70
C ALA A 471 3.01 -44.62 -3.90
N ALA A 472 3.00 -45.75 -3.17
CA ALA A 472 1.89 -46.15 -2.30
C ALA A 472 1.68 -45.18 -1.12
N LEU A 473 2.69 -44.41 -0.73
CA LEU A 473 2.63 -43.41 0.35
C LEU A 473 2.41 -41.99 -0.18
N ARG A 474 2.00 -41.83 -1.44
CA ARG A 474 1.59 -40.53 -1.98
C ARG A 474 0.29 -40.08 -1.35
N VAL A 475 0.18 -38.79 -1.10
CA VAL A 475 -0.95 -38.22 -0.35
C VAL A 475 -1.71 -37.14 -1.10
N THR A 476 -2.91 -36.84 -0.60
CA THR A 476 -3.65 -35.63 -0.96
C THR A 476 -3.53 -34.60 0.17
N CYS A 477 -3.08 -33.40 -0.16
CA CYS A 477 -2.85 -32.33 0.81
C CYS A 477 -4.16 -31.63 1.21
N SER A 478 -4.97 -32.28 2.03
CA SER A 478 -6.17 -31.68 2.63
C SER A 478 -5.85 -30.92 3.92
N THR A 479 -6.77 -30.04 4.36
CA THR A 479 -6.66 -29.35 5.66
C THR A 479 -6.56 -30.35 6.81
N ARG A 480 -7.41 -31.37 6.82
CA ARG A 480 -7.38 -32.42 7.85
C ARG A 480 -6.08 -33.22 7.86
N PHE A 481 -5.52 -33.52 6.69
CA PHE A 481 -4.19 -34.16 6.59
C PHE A 481 -3.11 -33.31 7.28
N ARG A 482 -3.12 -31.99 7.09
CA ARG A 482 -2.18 -31.07 7.74
C ARG A 482 -2.36 -31.03 9.25
N GLU A 483 -3.59 -30.93 9.72
CA GLU A 483 -3.91 -30.86 11.14
C GLU A 483 -3.46 -32.12 11.87
N GLU A 484 -3.77 -33.31 11.33
CA GLU A 484 -3.36 -34.57 11.94
C GLU A 484 -1.83 -34.76 11.90
N LEU A 485 -1.16 -34.28 10.83
CA LEU A 485 0.30 -34.30 10.76
C LEU A 485 0.93 -33.32 11.76
N ALA A 486 0.36 -32.13 11.91
CA ALA A 486 0.80 -31.13 12.90
C ALA A 486 0.58 -31.61 14.34
N GLU A 487 -0.51 -32.33 14.61
CA GLU A 487 -0.75 -32.96 15.92
C GLU A 487 0.26 -34.08 16.20
N ALA A 488 0.60 -34.88 15.18
CA ALA A 488 1.51 -36.02 15.35
C ALA A 488 2.98 -35.62 15.53
N ILE A 489 3.47 -34.61 14.81
CA ILE A 489 4.90 -34.26 14.77
C ILE A 489 5.19 -32.76 14.90
N GLY A 490 4.17 -31.91 15.02
CA GLY A 490 4.33 -30.45 15.10
C GLY A 490 4.44 -29.75 13.73
N GLN A 491 3.88 -28.54 13.65
CA GLN A 491 3.83 -27.73 12.43
C GLN A 491 5.21 -27.43 11.81
N ALA A 492 6.24 -27.32 12.63
CA ALA A 492 7.61 -27.01 12.17
C ALA A 492 8.31 -28.20 11.50
N ASN A 493 7.74 -29.41 11.59
CA ASN A 493 8.37 -30.65 11.17
C ASN A 493 7.78 -31.23 9.89
N PHE A 494 6.97 -30.47 9.15
CA PHE A 494 6.65 -30.80 7.77
C PHE A 494 6.55 -29.53 6.92
N ARG A 495 6.77 -29.68 5.61
CA ARG A 495 6.69 -28.59 4.64
C ARG A 495 6.11 -29.07 3.33
N MET A 496 5.21 -28.27 2.77
CA MET A 496 4.69 -28.45 1.41
C MET A 496 5.56 -27.69 0.43
N HIS A 497 5.91 -28.37 -0.65
CA HIS A 497 6.72 -27.84 -1.73
C HIS A 497 5.92 -27.77 -3.02
N ALA A 498 5.91 -26.57 -3.59
CA ALA A 498 5.52 -26.33 -4.96
C ALA A 498 6.76 -26.38 -5.86
N PRO A 499 6.63 -26.79 -7.13
CA PRO A 499 7.74 -26.71 -8.05
C PRO A 499 8.13 -25.25 -8.22
N ALA A 500 9.43 -24.94 -8.15
CA ALA A 500 9.90 -23.60 -8.45
C ALA A 500 9.50 -23.26 -9.88
N VAL A 501 8.57 -22.30 -10.05
CA VAL A 501 8.25 -21.77 -11.37
C VAL A 501 9.49 -21.05 -11.84
N LYS A 502 10.23 -21.67 -12.77
CA LYS A 502 11.34 -20.97 -13.44
C LYS A 502 10.72 -19.77 -14.15
N PRO A 503 11.10 -18.52 -13.83
CA PRO A 503 10.71 -17.40 -14.66
C PRO A 503 11.19 -17.72 -16.08
N ARG A 504 10.29 -17.64 -17.05
CA ARG A 504 10.66 -17.77 -18.46
C ARG A 504 11.65 -16.64 -18.73
N ARG A 505 12.94 -16.96 -18.78
CA ARG A 505 13.93 -16.05 -19.37
C ARG A 505 13.51 -15.85 -20.81
N THR A 506 13.07 -14.64 -21.15
CA THR A 506 12.91 -14.18 -22.52
C THR A 506 14.24 -14.46 -23.23
N PRO A 507 14.27 -15.18 -24.36
CA PRO A 507 15.49 -15.30 -25.12
C PRO A 507 15.87 -13.91 -25.58
N VAL A 508 16.96 -13.37 -25.02
CA VAL A 508 17.60 -12.16 -25.52
C VAL A 508 17.89 -12.43 -26.99
N SER A 509 17.11 -11.83 -27.88
CA SER A 509 17.45 -11.80 -29.30
C SER A 509 18.75 -11.01 -29.41
N VAL A 510 19.86 -11.72 -29.49
CA VAL A 510 21.11 -11.12 -29.92
C VAL A 510 20.91 -10.79 -31.39
N GLY A 511 20.51 -9.55 -31.66
CA GLY A 511 20.44 -9.00 -33.00
C GLY A 511 21.82 -9.10 -33.65
N ARG A 512 21.84 -9.66 -34.86
CA ARG A 512 22.92 -9.43 -35.83
C ARG A 512 22.61 -8.18 -36.64
#